data_AF-A0A3D4T7N0-F1
#
_entry.id   AF-A0A3D4T7N0-F1
#
_cell.length_a   1.000
_cell.length_b   1.000
_cell.length_c   1.000
_cell.angle_alpha   90.00
_cell.angle_beta   90.00
_cell.angle_gamma   90.00
#
_symmetry.space_group_name_H-M   'P 1'
#
loop_
_entity.id
_entity.type
_entity.pdbx_description
1 polymer ?
#
loop_
_entity_poly.entity_id
_entity_poly.type
_entity_poly.pdbx_seq_one_letter_code
_entity_poly.pdbx_strand_id
1 'polypeptide(L)' 'MERLTSKNLYVEIASKPYGFNINETDKYNFRYILAESLPGRFTPTSAGANIADTVIELIKEGKNE' A
#
# COMPACT_ATOMS: atom_id res chain seq x y z
N MET A 1 -4.79 22.48 -8.41
CA MET A 1 -4.32 21.56 -7.35
C MET A 1 -4.36 22.29 -6.03
N GLU A 2 -5.04 21.72 -5.04
CA GLU A 2 -5.01 22.22 -3.67
C GLU A 2 -3.57 22.11 -3.13
N ARG A 3 -3.07 23.14 -2.44
CA ARG A 3 -1.72 23.09 -1.84
C ARG A 3 -1.73 22.10 -0.69
N LEU A 4 -0.71 21.24 -0.63
CA LEU A 4 -0.46 20.41 0.56
C LEU A 4 -0.20 21.33 1.76
N THR A 5 -0.86 21.08 2.89
CA THR A 5 -0.70 21.88 4.11
C THR A 5 -0.54 21.01 5.36
N SER A 6 0.10 21.53 6.41
CA SER A 6 0.23 20.87 7.72
C SER A 6 -1.10 20.59 8.43
N LYS A 7 -2.20 21.25 8.03
CA LYS A 7 -3.51 21.09 8.68
C LYS A 7 -4.09 19.69 8.45
N ASN A 8 -3.83 19.12 7.29
CA ASN A 8 -4.33 17.80 6.90
C ASN A 8 -3.30 16.72 7.26
N LEU A 9 -3.79 15.48 7.38
CA LEU A 9 -2.95 14.29 7.43
C LEU A 9 -3.10 13.56 6.10
N TYR A 10 -1.99 13.34 5.41
CA TYR A 10 -1.96 12.63 4.14
C TYR A 10 -1.56 11.17 4.39
N VAL A 11 -2.33 10.22 3.87
CA VAL A 11 -2.02 8.79 4.00
C VAL A 11 -1.59 8.29 2.62
N GLU A 12 -0.33 7.91 2.49
CA GLU A 12 0.23 7.38 1.26
C GLU A 12 0.12 5.85 1.25
N ILE A 13 -0.64 5.32 0.29
CA ILE A 13 -0.90 3.89 0.14
C ILE A 13 -0.34 3.31 -1.16
N ALA A 14 0.12 4.16 -2.08
CA ALA A 14 0.71 3.73 -3.34
C ALA A 14 2.06 3.05 -3.09
N SER A 15 2.45 2.17 -4.00
CA SER A 15 3.80 1.61 -4.02
C SER A 15 4.82 2.68 -4.42
N LYS A 16 6.10 2.43 -4.08
CA LYS A 16 7.23 3.25 -4.57
C LYS A 16 7.13 3.46 -6.10
N PRO A 17 7.39 4.69 -6.61
CA PRO A 17 7.98 5.83 -5.91
C PRO A 17 6.99 6.73 -5.14
N TYR A 18 5.77 6.26 -4.88
CA TYR A 18 4.68 6.98 -4.19
C TYR A 18 4.03 8.08 -5.05
N GLY A 19 2.94 8.68 -4.54
CA GLY A 19 2.22 9.78 -5.19
C GLY A 19 2.83 11.16 -4.94
N PHE A 20 3.72 11.30 -3.96
CA PHE A 20 4.48 12.52 -3.71
C PHE A 20 5.96 12.24 -3.43
N ASN A 21 6.81 13.23 -3.72
CA ASN A 21 8.23 13.15 -3.42
C ASN A 21 8.44 13.22 -1.90
N ILE A 22 8.65 12.06 -1.28
CA ILE A 22 8.88 11.93 0.17
C ILE A 22 10.15 12.67 0.64
N ASN A 23 11.12 12.93 -0.26
CA ASN A 23 12.33 13.68 0.07
C ASN A 23 12.12 15.20 0.06
N GLU A 24 10.98 15.67 -0.46
CA GLU A 24 10.58 17.08 -0.44
C GLU A 24 9.56 17.38 0.65
N THR A 25 9.24 16.44 1.54
CA THR A 25 8.22 16.65 2.59
C THR A 25 8.59 17.78 3.54
N ASP A 26 9.88 17.98 3.81
CA ASP A 26 10.39 19.07 4.65
C ASP A 26 10.13 20.44 4.02
N LYS A 27 10.10 20.52 2.68
CA LYS A 27 9.88 21.75 1.91
C LYS A 27 8.43 22.22 1.95
N TYR A 28 7.49 21.29 2.09
CA TYR A 28 6.05 21.57 2.03
C TYR A 28 5.35 21.48 3.40
N ASN A 29 6.09 21.10 4.45
CA ASN A 29 5.64 21.07 5.85
C ASN A 29 4.22 20.48 6.00
N PHE A 30 3.97 19.32 5.38
CA PHE A 30 2.71 18.59 5.54
C PHE A 30 2.91 17.31 6.33
N ARG A 31 1.88 16.91 7.08
CA ARG A 31 1.93 15.69 7.90
C ARG A 31 1.52 14.50 7.04
N TYR A 32 2.29 13.43 7.07
CA TYR A 32 1.95 12.22 6.32
C TYR A 32 2.27 10.93 7.07
N ILE A 33 1.61 9.86 6.65
CA ILE A 33 1.93 8.47 7.02
C ILE A 33 2.21 7.70 5.74
N LEU A 34 3.36 7.01 5.72
CA LEU A 34 3.64 5.96 4.75
C LEU A 34 2.96 4.67 5.20
N ALA A 35 1.86 4.32 4.55
CA ALA A 35 1.03 3.18 4.89
C ALA A 35 1.33 1.99 3.97
N GLU A 36 2.61 1.59 3.93
CA GLU A 36 3.03 0.41 3.16
C GLU A 36 2.56 -0.88 3.84
N SER A 37 2.28 -1.89 3.03
CA SER A 37 2.02 -3.27 3.48
C SER A 37 0.89 -3.42 4.50
N LEU A 38 -0.15 -2.58 4.44
CA LEU A 38 -1.26 -2.59 5.41
C LEU A 38 -1.84 -3.99 5.65
N PRO A 39 -2.21 -4.79 4.64
CA PRO A 39 -2.82 -6.10 4.88
C PRO A 39 -1.86 -7.07 5.59
N GLY A 40 -0.60 -7.11 5.16
CA GLY A 40 0.42 -7.97 5.77
C GLY A 40 0.79 -7.56 7.19
N ARG A 41 0.66 -6.27 7.54
CA ARG A 41 1.02 -5.76 8.87
C ARG A 41 -0.13 -5.83 9.87
N PHE A 42 -1.36 -5.58 9.45
CA PHE A 42 -2.51 -5.42 10.34
C PHE A 42 -3.54 -6.55 10.25
N THR A 43 -3.62 -7.27 9.14
CA THR A 43 -4.51 -8.43 8.94
C THR A 43 -3.77 -9.61 8.31
N PRO A 44 -2.65 -10.07 8.90
CA PRO A 44 -1.74 -11.03 8.27
C PRO A 44 -2.40 -12.37 7.96
N THR A 45 -3.26 -12.88 8.86
CA THR A 45 -3.95 -14.15 8.67
C THR A 45 -4.87 -14.12 7.46
N SER A 46 -5.70 -13.08 7.33
CA SER A 46 -6.60 -12.91 6.19
C SER A 46 -5.83 -12.66 4.89
N ALA A 47 -4.77 -11.84 4.93
CA ALA A 47 -3.92 -11.61 3.76
C ALA A 47 -3.24 -12.91 3.29
N GLY A 48 -2.74 -13.73 4.21
CA GLY A 48 -2.15 -15.02 3.91
C GLY A 48 -3.16 -16.02 3.34
N ALA A 49 -4.37 -16.07 3.89
CA ALA A 49 -5.46 -16.91 3.37
C ALA A 49 -5.79 -16.56 1.91
N ASN A 50 -5.97 -15.27 1.59
CA ASN A 50 -6.26 -14.83 0.22
C ASN A 50 -5.15 -15.22 -0.77
N ILE A 51 -3.88 -15.10 -0.36
CA ILE A 51 -2.74 -15.52 -1.17
C ILE A 51 -2.78 -17.04 -1.38
N ALA A 52 -3.01 -17.82 -0.32
CA ALA A 52 -3.07 -19.28 -0.39
C ALA A 52 -4.19 -19.76 -1.34
N ASP A 53 -5.39 -19.19 -1.21
CA ASP A 53 -6.54 -19.51 -2.07
C ASP A 53 -6.22 -19.23 -3.54
N THR A 54 -5.60 -18.09 -3.82
CA THR A 54 -5.19 -17.71 -5.18
C THR A 54 -4.14 -18.69 -5.74
N VAL A 55 -3.13 -19.04 -4.96
CA VAL A 55 -2.07 -19.99 -5.38
C VAL A 55 -2.65 -21.37 -5.66
N ILE A 56 -3.56 -21.85 -4.81
CA ILE A 56 -4.24 -23.13 -4.99
C ILE A 56 -5.00 -23.16 -6.32
N GLU A 57 -5.69 -22.07 -6.65
CA GLU A 57 -6.48 -22.00 -7.89
C GLU A 57 -5.59 -22.00 -9.13
N LEU A 58 -4.52 -21.18 -9.14
CA LEU A 58 -3.53 -21.17 -10.23
C LEU A 58 -2.90 -22.55 -10.47
N ILE A 59 -2.64 -23.32 -9.41
CA ILE A 59 -2.12 -24.69 -9.53
C ILE A 59 -3.15 -25.65 -10.13
N LYS A 60 -4.44 -25.48 -9.84
CA LYS A 60 -5.50 -26.31 -10.45
C LYS A 60 -5.67 -25.98 -11.93
N GLU A 61 -5.67 -24.70 -12.28
CA GLU A 61 -5.77 -24.25 -13.67
C GLU A 61 -4.64 -24.83 -14.53
N GLY A 62 -3.38 -24.71 -14.06
CA GLY A 62 -2.21 -25.24 -14.78
C GLY A 62 -2.10 -26.78 -14.82
N LYS A 63 -2.96 -27.52 -14.11
CA LYS A 63 -3.08 -28.99 -14.24
C LYS A 63 -4.12 -29.43 -15.26
N ASN A 64 -4.98 -28.51 -15.69
CA ASN A 64 -6.05 -28.75 -16.65
C ASN A 64 -5.68 -28.30 -18.08
N GLU A 65 -4.46 -27.78 -18.28
CA GLU A 65 -3.80 -27.53 -19.57
C GLU A 65 -2.87 -28.69 -19.95
#